data_AF-A0A3M2A5K6-F1
#
_entry.id   AF-A0A3M2A5K6-F1
#
_cell.length_a   1.000
_cell.length_b   1.000
_cell.length_c   1.000
_cell.angle_alpha   90.00
_cell.angle_beta   90.00
_cell.angle_gamma   90.00
#
_symmetry.space_group_name_H-M   'P 1'
#
loop_
_entity.id
_entity.type
_entity.pdbx_description
1 polymer ?
#
loop_
_entity_poly.entity_id
_entity_poly.type
_entity_poly.pdbx_seq_one_letter_code
_entity_poly.pdbx_strand_id
1 'polypeptide(L)'
;PLGTGNSFAKELGLPRPNLLNRHRLLAAAEALANGRIYRMDVGWITTGEEYGRFWLLWAGTGVDGYLVDHLEPRPKWSKRLGPLGYLLQSLAHAPGFRAVSATLTVDGRTFHEPALVLALISNCRLYAGGELELTPQAQLDDGRFELWLFRGHNAVDVIKYMWQARTKRPFPPQNVTMLPCHSLTIHTEPTMPCQTDGDRAGKTPITCQLKPKALNLLVPSTAPDGLFMQPGTPLTKFIKNRSGH
;
A
#
# COMPACT_ATOMS: atom_id res chain seq x y z
N PRO A 1 -16.88 -1.73 4.82
CA PRO A 1 -16.20 -1.56 3.51
C PRO A 1 -17.18 -1.34 2.33
N LEU A 2 -17.32 -0.10 1.87
CA LEU A 2 -18.29 0.30 0.82
C LEU A 2 -17.65 0.65 -0.54
N GLY A 3 -16.34 0.88 -0.60
CA GLY A 3 -15.64 1.22 -1.84
C GLY A 3 -15.47 0.02 -2.79
N THR A 4 -14.85 0.24 -3.93
CA THR A 4 -14.59 -0.84 -4.92
C THR A 4 -13.27 -1.57 -4.68
N GLY A 5 -12.26 -0.92 -4.09
CA GLY A 5 -10.98 -1.55 -3.74
C GLY A 5 -11.02 -2.28 -2.40
N ASN A 6 -11.29 -1.54 -1.31
CA ASN A 6 -11.32 -2.03 0.08
C ASN A 6 -10.11 -2.91 0.47
N SER A 7 -8.90 -2.60 -0.02
CA SER A 7 -7.69 -3.40 0.20
C SER A 7 -7.48 -3.72 1.68
N PHE A 8 -7.61 -2.69 2.54
CA PHE A 8 -7.42 -2.89 3.98
C PHE A 8 -8.50 -3.76 4.63
N ALA A 9 -9.73 -3.73 4.12
CA ALA A 9 -10.75 -4.65 4.61
C ALA A 9 -10.43 -6.10 4.22
N LYS A 10 -9.80 -6.32 3.06
CA LYS A 10 -9.31 -7.65 2.65
C LYS A 10 -8.14 -8.10 3.54
N GLU A 11 -7.23 -7.18 3.86
CA GLU A 11 -6.11 -7.40 4.80
C GLU A 11 -6.63 -7.89 6.17
N LEU A 12 -7.67 -7.23 6.69
CA LEU A 12 -8.31 -7.57 7.98
C LEU A 12 -9.28 -8.76 7.90
N GLY A 13 -9.38 -9.45 6.75
CA GLY A 13 -10.27 -10.60 6.57
C GLY A 13 -11.77 -10.27 6.67
N LEU A 14 -12.18 -9.02 6.47
CA LEU A 14 -13.59 -8.63 6.54
C LEU A 14 -14.40 -9.17 5.35
N PRO A 15 -15.72 -9.41 5.55
CA PRO A 15 -16.61 -9.86 4.49
C PRO A 15 -16.56 -8.97 3.23
N ARG A 16 -16.33 -9.60 2.08
CA ARG A 16 -16.23 -8.93 0.78
C ARG A 16 -17.62 -8.55 0.22
N PRO A 17 -17.72 -7.50 -0.60
CA PRO A 17 -18.87 -7.32 -1.48
C PRO A 17 -19.10 -8.56 -2.35
N ASN A 18 -20.23 -9.21 -2.17
CA ASN A 18 -20.73 -10.29 -3.02
C ASN A 18 -22.23 -10.04 -3.24
N LEU A 19 -22.72 -10.20 -4.47
CA LEU A 19 -24.12 -10.08 -4.85
C LEU A 19 -25.05 -10.96 -3.98
N LEU A 20 -24.53 -12.08 -3.49
CA LEU A 20 -25.24 -13.04 -2.65
C LEU A 20 -25.21 -12.69 -1.16
N ASN A 21 -24.28 -11.84 -0.71
CA ASN A 21 -24.13 -11.49 0.71
C ASN A 21 -24.65 -10.08 0.98
N ARG A 22 -25.99 -9.94 1.01
CA ARG A 22 -26.67 -8.67 1.30
C ARG A 22 -26.40 -8.15 2.72
N HIS A 23 -26.06 -9.03 3.66
CA HIS A 23 -25.80 -8.70 5.06
C HIS A 23 -24.32 -8.44 5.38
N ARG A 24 -23.44 -8.38 4.38
CA ARG A 24 -21.98 -8.21 4.58
C ARG A 24 -21.58 -7.02 5.45
N LEU A 25 -22.34 -5.92 5.41
CA LEU A 25 -22.03 -4.72 6.21
C LEU A 25 -22.38 -4.95 7.67
N LEU A 26 -23.50 -5.63 7.94
CA LEU A 26 -23.88 -6.04 9.28
C LEU A 26 -22.87 -7.05 9.82
N ALA A 27 -22.51 -8.07 9.04
CA ALA A 27 -21.49 -9.05 9.43
C ALA A 27 -20.12 -8.39 9.70
N ALA A 28 -19.71 -7.42 8.89
CA ALA A 28 -18.49 -6.66 9.13
C ALA A 28 -18.58 -5.81 10.42
N ALA A 29 -19.73 -5.17 10.66
CA ALA A 29 -19.97 -4.40 11.87
C ALA A 29 -19.98 -5.27 13.13
N GLU A 30 -20.62 -6.44 13.09
CA GLU A 30 -20.62 -7.43 14.16
C GLU A 30 -19.23 -7.98 14.44
N ALA A 31 -18.45 -8.30 13.39
CA ALA A 31 -17.08 -8.75 13.52
C ALA A 31 -16.18 -7.68 14.18
N LEU A 32 -16.39 -6.41 13.84
CA LEU A 32 -15.67 -5.29 14.45
C LEU A 32 -16.14 -5.01 15.88
N ALA A 33 -17.44 -5.07 16.16
CA ALA A 33 -18.00 -4.86 17.50
C ALA A 33 -17.46 -5.88 18.52
N ASN A 34 -17.19 -7.10 18.07
CA ASN A 34 -16.56 -8.16 18.85
C ASN A 34 -15.02 -8.19 18.71
N GLY A 35 -14.45 -7.20 18.02
CA GLY A 35 -13.04 -7.09 17.73
C GLY A 35 -12.20 -6.60 18.91
N ARG A 36 -10.92 -6.40 18.63
CA ARG A 36 -9.93 -5.89 19.58
C ARG A 36 -9.24 -4.66 19.00
N ILE A 37 -8.80 -3.77 19.86
CA ILE A 37 -8.00 -2.60 19.49
C ILE A 37 -6.54 -3.01 19.39
N TYR A 38 -5.97 -2.89 18.20
CA TYR A 38 -4.54 -3.00 17.94
C TYR A 38 -3.96 -1.62 17.69
N ARG A 39 -2.64 -1.48 17.85
CA ARG A 39 -1.92 -0.31 17.35
C ARG A 39 -1.29 -0.67 16.02
N MET A 40 -1.28 0.29 15.10
CA MET A 40 -0.75 0.14 13.75
C MET A 40 0.25 1.26 13.48
N ASP A 41 1.36 0.89 12.86
CA ASP A 41 2.34 1.80 12.28
C ASP A 41 1.75 2.48 11.05
N VAL A 42 2.10 3.74 10.83
CA VAL A 42 1.64 4.50 9.67
C VAL A 42 2.81 5.23 9.04
N GLY A 43 2.71 5.49 7.75
CA GLY A 43 3.69 6.32 7.06
C GLY A 43 3.35 7.79 7.09
N TRP A 44 4.40 8.59 7.17
CA TRP A 44 4.36 10.02 6.95
C TRP A 44 5.23 10.33 5.74
N ILE A 45 4.65 10.97 4.71
CA ILE A 45 5.36 11.39 3.51
C ILE A 45 5.45 12.91 3.47
N THR A 46 6.60 13.43 3.03
CA THR A 46 6.79 14.83 2.65
C THR A 46 7.34 14.88 1.23
N THR A 47 6.89 15.85 0.44
CA THR A 47 7.38 16.08 -0.93
C THR A 47 8.01 17.48 -1.02
N GLY A 48 8.67 17.77 -2.14
CA GLY A 48 9.17 19.12 -2.41
C GLY A 48 8.08 20.18 -2.61
N GLU A 49 6.81 19.78 -2.81
CA GLU A 49 5.72 20.66 -3.25
C GLU A 49 4.54 20.76 -2.25
N GLU A 50 4.37 19.79 -1.34
CA GLU A 50 3.20 19.70 -0.44
C GLU A 50 3.58 19.61 1.04
N TYR A 51 2.66 20.06 1.91
CA TYR A 51 2.71 19.74 3.35
C TYR A 51 2.62 18.22 3.54
N GLY A 52 3.35 17.70 4.52
CA GLY A 52 3.37 16.25 4.75
C GLY A 52 2.00 15.67 5.07
N ARG A 53 1.80 14.39 4.72
CA ARG A 53 0.55 13.65 4.96
C ARG A 53 0.81 12.23 5.46
N PHE A 54 -0.18 11.70 6.17
CA PHE A 54 -0.20 10.30 6.58
C PHE A 54 -0.70 9.38 5.46
N TRP A 55 -0.22 8.14 5.47
CA TRP A 55 -0.69 7.02 4.64
C TRP A 55 -0.64 5.72 5.43
N LEU A 56 -1.49 4.76 5.05
CA LEU A 56 -1.74 3.54 5.81
C LEU A 56 -1.16 2.28 5.18
N LEU A 57 -1.35 2.11 3.87
CA LEU A 57 -1.09 0.83 3.20
C LEU A 57 0.18 0.88 2.38
N TRP A 58 0.27 1.83 1.45
CA TRP A 58 1.48 1.99 0.65
C TRP A 58 1.62 3.38 0.04
N ALA A 59 2.87 3.74 -0.24
CA ALA A 59 3.25 4.87 -1.06
C ALA A 59 4.06 4.38 -2.27
N GLY A 60 4.06 5.12 -3.37
CA GLY A 60 4.79 4.68 -4.56
C GLY A 60 5.11 5.77 -5.57
N THR A 61 6.18 5.54 -6.33
CA THR A 61 6.57 6.34 -7.51
C THR A 61 7.04 5.43 -8.64
N GLY A 62 7.38 6.02 -9.80
CA GLY A 62 7.54 5.30 -11.05
C GLY A 62 6.17 5.03 -11.66
N VAL A 63 5.92 3.79 -12.10
CA VAL A 63 4.65 3.44 -12.78
C VAL A 63 3.43 3.71 -11.89
N ASP A 64 3.55 3.54 -10.58
CA ASP A 64 2.42 3.65 -9.64
C ASP A 64 1.90 5.09 -9.58
N GLY A 65 2.81 6.03 -9.32
CA GLY A 65 2.50 7.45 -9.33
C GLY A 65 2.09 7.95 -10.72
N TYR A 66 2.79 7.52 -11.78
CA TYR A 66 2.43 7.84 -13.17
C TYR A 66 0.98 7.44 -13.49
N LEU A 67 0.57 6.21 -13.15
CA LEU A 67 -0.77 5.72 -13.41
C LEU A 67 -1.82 6.47 -12.58
N VAL A 68 -1.60 6.66 -11.27
CA VAL A 68 -2.54 7.44 -10.44
C VAL A 68 -2.71 8.86 -11.00
N ASP A 69 -1.62 9.49 -11.44
CA ASP A 69 -1.66 10.83 -12.00
C ASP A 69 -2.40 10.91 -13.35
N HIS A 70 -2.26 9.91 -14.22
CA HIS A 70 -2.94 9.91 -15.52
C HIS A 70 -4.39 9.43 -15.44
N LEU A 71 -4.75 8.66 -14.41
CA LEU A 71 -6.06 8.03 -14.31
C LEU A 71 -7.07 8.84 -13.48
N GLU A 72 -6.63 9.78 -12.64
CA GLU A 72 -7.53 10.59 -11.82
C GLU A 72 -7.83 11.97 -12.44
N PRO A 73 -9.10 12.46 -12.43
CA PRO A 73 -10.29 11.79 -11.91
C PRO A 73 -10.75 10.64 -12.82
N ARG A 74 -10.96 9.45 -12.25
CA ARG A 74 -11.40 8.29 -13.03
C ARG A 74 -12.79 8.49 -13.66
N PRO A 75 -13.00 8.06 -14.92
CA PRO A 75 -14.31 8.11 -15.56
C PRO A 75 -15.32 7.18 -14.87
N LYS A 76 -16.61 7.53 -14.93
CA LYS A 76 -17.69 6.81 -14.23
C LYS A 76 -17.74 5.31 -14.55
N TRP A 77 -17.46 4.92 -15.80
CA TRP A 77 -17.44 3.51 -16.22
C TRP A 77 -16.36 2.72 -15.49
N SER A 78 -15.15 3.29 -15.37
CA SER A 78 -14.02 2.65 -14.70
C SER A 78 -14.28 2.50 -13.21
N LYS A 79 -14.85 3.52 -12.57
CA LYS A 79 -15.31 3.46 -11.17
C LYS A 79 -16.34 2.34 -10.95
N ARG A 80 -17.28 2.15 -11.90
CA ARG A 80 -18.30 1.09 -11.83
C ARG A 80 -17.71 -0.32 -11.99
N LEU A 81 -16.71 -0.48 -12.85
CA LEU A 81 -16.01 -1.76 -13.04
C LEU A 81 -15.01 -2.07 -11.90
N GLY A 82 -14.78 -1.12 -10.99
CA GLY A 82 -13.93 -1.33 -9.82
C GLY A 82 -12.49 -1.67 -10.21
N PRO A 83 -11.88 -2.72 -9.61
CA PRO A 83 -10.51 -3.13 -9.93
C PRO A 83 -10.28 -3.43 -11.41
N LEU A 84 -11.27 -3.98 -12.11
CA LEU A 84 -11.15 -4.28 -13.55
C LEU A 84 -11.08 -3.00 -14.39
N GLY A 85 -11.87 -1.97 -14.04
CA GLY A 85 -11.79 -0.66 -14.70
C GLY A 85 -10.42 -0.01 -14.52
N TYR A 86 -9.88 -0.07 -13.29
CA TYR A 86 -8.54 0.42 -13.00
C TYR A 86 -7.48 -0.31 -13.81
N LEU A 87 -7.55 -1.64 -13.86
CA LEU A 87 -6.63 -2.48 -14.64
C LEU A 87 -6.66 -2.14 -16.13
N LEU A 88 -7.85 -2.06 -16.74
CA LEU A 88 -7.99 -1.76 -18.16
C LEU A 88 -7.39 -0.40 -18.54
N GLN A 89 -7.64 0.63 -17.73
CA GLN A 89 -7.01 1.93 -17.99
C GLN A 89 -5.51 1.90 -17.73
N SER A 90 -5.07 1.19 -16.69
CA SER A 90 -3.63 1.02 -16.41
C SER A 90 -2.91 0.40 -17.59
N LEU A 91 -3.49 -0.64 -18.20
CA LEU A 91 -2.95 -1.28 -19.41
C LEU A 91 -2.90 -0.33 -20.61
N ALA A 92 -3.88 0.57 -20.76
CA ALA A 92 -3.90 1.54 -21.84
C ALA A 92 -2.80 2.61 -21.70
N HIS A 93 -2.47 3.03 -20.48
CA HIS A 93 -1.45 4.04 -20.22
C HIS A 93 -0.04 3.47 -20.02
N ALA A 94 0.08 2.18 -19.70
CA ALA A 94 1.35 1.50 -19.44
C ALA A 94 2.42 1.70 -20.53
N PRO A 95 2.11 1.64 -21.85
CA PRO A 95 3.12 1.82 -22.90
C PRO A 95 3.82 3.19 -22.88
N GLY A 96 3.18 4.22 -22.29
CA GLY A 96 3.73 5.57 -22.19
C GLY A 96 4.78 5.74 -21.09
N PHE A 97 4.91 4.77 -20.17
CA PHE A 97 5.88 4.84 -19.08
C PHE A 97 7.21 4.18 -19.46
N ARG A 98 8.32 4.82 -19.09
CA ARG A 98 9.69 4.31 -19.20
C ARG A 98 10.35 4.30 -17.83
N ALA A 99 11.29 3.36 -17.65
CA ALA A 99 12.12 3.32 -16.46
C ALA A 99 12.87 4.65 -16.28
N VAL A 100 13.10 5.02 -15.02
CA VAL A 100 13.77 6.26 -14.63
C VAL A 100 15.02 5.97 -13.83
N SER A 101 15.93 6.94 -13.79
CA SER A 101 17.04 6.89 -12.85
C SER A 101 16.56 7.35 -11.48
N ALA A 102 17.04 6.72 -10.41
CA ALA A 102 16.72 7.10 -9.05
C ALA A 102 17.93 7.05 -8.11
N THR A 103 17.99 8.00 -7.20
CA THR A 103 18.89 7.99 -6.05
C THR A 103 18.05 7.77 -4.81
N LEU A 104 18.35 6.72 -4.06
CA LEU A 104 17.63 6.35 -2.85
C LEU A 104 18.55 6.45 -1.66
N THR A 105 18.07 7.06 -0.57
CA THR A 105 18.72 7.00 0.74
C THR A 105 17.80 6.27 1.69
N VAL A 106 18.19 5.09 2.15
CA VAL A 106 17.38 4.20 2.98
C VAL A 106 18.12 3.94 4.29
N ASP A 107 17.52 4.31 5.42
CA ASP A 107 18.12 4.23 6.76
C ASP A 107 19.58 4.73 6.78
N GLY A 108 19.83 5.86 6.11
CA GLY A 108 21.14 6.52 6.03
C GLY A 108 22.11 5.96 4.98
N ARG A 109 21.73 4.93 4.20
CA ARG A 109 22.56 4.36 3.13
C ARG A 109 22.05 4.80 1.77
N THR A 110 22.94 5.37 0.95
CA THR A 110 22.60 5.86 -0.38
C THR A 110 23.04 4.89 -1.48
N PHE A 111 22.17 4.64 -2.43
CA PHE A 111 22.45 3.84 -3.63
C PHE A 111 21.70 4.37 -4.85
N HIS A 112 22.14 3.94 -6.03
CA HIS A 112 21.66 4.42 -7.32
C HIS A 112 20.98 3.30 -8.11
N GLU A 113 19.84 3.62 -8.69
CA GLU A 113 19.01 2.71 -9.49
C GLU A 113 18.82 3.30 -10.90
N PRO A 114 19.60 2.87 -11.90
CA PRO A 114 19.59 3.49 -13.23
C PRO A 114 18.34 3.20 -14.06
N ALA A 115 17.57 2.17 -13.69
CA ALA A 115 16.46 1.65 -14.49
C ALA A 115 15.30 1.20 -13.60
N LEU A 116 14.82 2.11 -12.74
CA LEU A 116 13.70 1.88 -11.83
C LEU A 116 12.37 2.01 -12.58
N VAL A 117 11.52 0.97 -12.51
CA VAL A 117 10.14 1.05 -13.04
C VAL A 117 9.09 1.26 -11.94
N LEU A 118 9.37 0.78 -10.73
CA LEU A 118 8.48 0.94 -9.57
C LEU A 118 9.33 0.97 -8.29
N ALA A 119 9.16 2.02 -7.51
CA ALA A 119 9.49 2.00 -6.08
C ALA A 119 8.18 2.01 -5.30
N LEU A 120 7.93 0.94 -4.55
CA LEU A 120 6.75 0.74 -3.71
C LEU A 120 7.19 0.64 -2.26
N ILE A 121 6.64 1.49 -1.42
CA ILE A 121 6.87 1.53 0.02
C ILE A 121 5.63 0.94 0.67
N SER A 122 5.73 -0.30 1.15
CA SER A 122 4.59 -1.05 1.69
C SER A 122 4.60 -1.06 3.22
N ASN A 123 3.40 -0.96 3.80
CA ASN A 123 3.09 -1.16 5.21
C ASN A 123 1.97 -2.21 5.37
N CYS A 124 1.80 -3.08 4.38
CA CYS A 124 0.76 -4.12 4.36
C CYS A 124 1.22 -5.33 3.53
N ARG A 125 0.53 -6.47 3.72
CA ARG A 125 0.82 -7.69 2.95
C ARG A 125 0.26 -7.60 1.54
N LEU A 126 -0.94 -7.03 1.39
CA LEU A 126 -1.68 -7.04 0.14
C LEU A 126 -1.64 -5.71 -0.64
N TYR A 127 -1.05 -5.74 -1.84
CA TYR A 127 -0.98 -4.65 -2.81
C TYR A 127 -2.09 -4.74 -3.89
N ALA A 128 -2.21 -3.70 -4.72
CA ALA A 128 -3.05 -3.65 -5.91
C ALA A 128 -4.53 -3.95 -5.67
N GLY A 129 -5.13 -3.25 -4.70
CA GLY A 129 -6.53 -3.49 -4.35
C GLY A 129 -6.75 -4.72 -3.46
N GLY A 130 -5.67 -5.31 -2.94
CA GLY A 130 -5.70 -6.53 -2.13
C GLY A 130 -5.67 -7.83 -2.94
N GLU A 131 -5.19 -7.78 -4.18
CA GLU A 131 -5.14 -8.92 -5.10
C GLU A 131 -3.77 -9.61 -5.14
N LEU A 132 -2.72 -8.92 -4.70
CA LEU A 132 -1.35 -9.41 -4.72
C LEU A 132 -0.75 -9.39 -3.33
N GLU A 133 -0.30 -10.54 -2.87
CA GLU A 133 0.43 -10.68 -1.62
C GLU A 133 1.92 -10.50 -1.92
N LEU A 134 2.50 -9.35 -1.57
CA LEU A 134 3.92 -9.05 -1.83
C LEU A 134 4.80 -9.44 -0.66
N THR A 135 4.39 -9.08 0.56
CA THR A 135 5.15 -9.36 1.78
C THR A 135 4.27 -10.18 2.74
N PRO A 136 4.11 -11.50 2.56
CA PRO A 136 3.24 -12.33 3.42
C PRO A 136 3.57 -12.24 4.92
N GLN A 137 4.83 -12.00 5.25
CA GLN A 137 5.33 -11.88 6.61
C GLN A 137 5.25 -10.47 7.20
N ALA A 138 4.80 -9.46 6.44
CA ALA A 138 4.69 -8.09 6.97
C ALA A 138 3.75 -8.06 8.17
N GLN A 139 4.07 -7.20 9.14
CA GLN A 139 3.29 -6.99 10.34
C GLN A 139 2.98 -5.51 10.46
N LEU A 140 1.77 -5.17 10.88
CA LEU A 140 1.31 -3.78 10.87
C LEU A 140 1.85 -2.95 12.06
N ASP A 141 2.67 -3.54 12.95
CA ASP A 141 3.16 -2.93 14.18
C ASP A 141 4.61 -3.32 14.56
N ASP A 142 5.40 -3.78 13.57
CA ASP A 142 6.80 -4.21 13.74
C ASP A 142 7.84 -3.08 13.68
N GLY A 143 7.39 -1.87 13.36
CA GLY A 143 8.22 -0.67 13.26
C GLY A 143 8.91 -0.51 11.92
N ARG A 144 8.50 -1.19 10.84
CA ARG A 144 9.19 -1.12 9.54
C ARG A 144 8.24 -1.02 8.35
N PHE A 145 8.76 -0.48 7.24
CA PHE A 145 8.20 -0.60 5.90
C PHE A 145 9.03 -1.54 5.06
N GLU A 146 8.43 -2.14 4.04
CA GLU A 146 9.16 -2.77 2.94
C GLU A 146 9.24 -1.86 1.73
N LEU A 147 10.47 -1.44 1.40
CA LEU A 147 10.77 -0.80 0.13
C LEU A 147 11.03 -1.88 -0.94
N TRP A 148 10.09 -2.01 -1.86
CA TRP A 148 10.22 -2.82 -3.05
C TRP A 148 10.70 -1.98 -4.23
N LEU A 149 11.79 -2.42 -4.85
CA LEU A 149 12.38 -1.80 -6.03
C LEU A 149 12.27 -2.79 -7.18
N PHE A 150 11.51 -2.42 -8.20
CA PHE A 150 11.39 -3.18 -9.44
C PHE A 150 12.14 -2.45 -10.54
N ARG A 151 13.00 -3.19 -11.23
CA ARG A 151 13.83 -2.71 -12.34
C ARG A 151 13.29 -3.24 -13.66
N GLY A 152 13.49 -2.49 -14.74
CA GLY A 152 13.01 -2.90 -16.05
C GLY A 152 13.20 -1.79 -17.07
N HIS A 153 12.45 -1.86 -18.16
CA HIS A 153 12.52 -0.87 -19.24
C HIS A 153 11.26 -0.01 -19.30
N ASN A 154 10.10 -0.60 -18.99
CA ASN A 154 8.80 0.05 -19.10
C ASN A 154 7.75 -0.65 -18.20
N ALA A 155 6.52 -0.13 -18.21
CA ALA A 155 5.44 -0.66 -17.36
C ALA A 155 5.00 -2.09 -17.71
N VAL A 156 5.32 -2.61 -18.90
CA VAL A 156 5.00 -4.01 -19.24
C VAL A 156 5.81 -4.99 -18.37
N ASP A 157 7.02 -4.62 -17.96
CA ASP A 157 7.80 -5.44 -17.03
C ASP A 157 7.10 -5.57 -15.68
N VAL A 158 6.37 -4.53 -15.26
CA VAL A 158 5.56 -4.56 -14.03
C VAL A 158 4.46 -5.61 -14.15
N ILE A 159 3.79 -5.75 -15.30
CA ILE A 159 2.79 -6.80 -15.52
C ILE A 159 3.39 -8.20 -15.29
N LYS A 160 4.63 -8.43 -15.72
CA LYS A 160 5.34 -9.69 -15.46
C LYS A 160 5.57 -9.91 -13.97
N TYR A 161 5.93 -8.87 -13.21
CA TYR A 161 6.09 -8.97 -11.75
C TYR A 161 4.74 -9.22 -11.07
N MET A 162 3.68 -8.55 -11.48
CA MET A 162 2.33 -8.77 -10.95
C MET A 162 1.87 -10.22 -11.17
N TRP A 163 2.16 -10.79 -12.35
CA TRP A 163 1.89 -12.20 -12.63
C TRP A 163 2.70 -13.14 -11.73
N GLN A 164 3.98 -12.85 -11.50
CA GLN A 164 4.83 -13.64 -10.61
C GLN A 164 4.30 -13.60 -9.17
N ALA A 165 3.97 -12.42 -8.65
CA ALA A 165 3.34 -12.26 -7.35
C ALA A 165 2.04 -13.08 -7.25
N ARG A 166 1.17 -12.95 -8.25
CA ARG A 166 -0.14 -13.63 -8.30
C ARG A 166 -0.02 -15.16 -8.31
N THR A 167 1.02 -15.68 -8.96
CA THR A 167 1.32 -17.11 -9.07
C THR A 167 2.31 -17.61 -8.02
N LYS A 168 2.67 -16.76 -7.03
CA LYS A 168 3.65 -17.04 -5.98
C LYS A 168 5.00 -17.53 -6.51
N ARG A 169 5.38 -17.08 -7.72
CA ARG A 169 6.69 -17.35 -8.31
C ARG A 169 7.71 -16.38 -7.72
N PRO A 170 8.95 -16.83 -7.45
CA PRO A 170 9.99 -15.97 -6.93
C PRO A 170 10.33 -14.87 -7.95
N PHE A 171 10.63 -13.67 -7.45
CA PHE A 171 11.14 -12.61 -8.29
C PHE A 171 12.63 -12.81 -8.61
N PRO A 172 13.11 -12.41 -9.79
CA PRO A 172 14.53 -12.44 -10.09
C PRO A 172 15.26 -11.40 -9.23
N PRO A 173 16.30 -11.77 -8.47
CA PRO A 173 16.95 -10.87 -7.51
C PRO A 173 17.67 -9.69 -8.18
N GLN A 174 18.12 -9.86 -9.42
CA GLN A 174 18.68 -8.77 -10.24
C GLN A 174 17.65 -7.73 -10.68
N ASN A 175 16.37 -8.07 -10.63
CA ASN A 175 15.27 -7.25 -11.12
C ASN A 175 14.41 -6.69 -9.99
N VAL A 176 14.27 -7.42 -8.90
CA VAL A 176 13.43 -7.03 -7.77
C VAL A 176 14.22 -7.16 -6.48
N THR A 177 14.22 -6.08 -5.70
CA THR A 177 14.84 -6.05 -4.38
C THR A 177 13.81 -5.56 -3.37
N MET A 178 13.76 -6.19 -2.20
CA MET A 178 12.98 -5.74 -1.06
C MET A 178 13.93 -5.37 0.08
N LEU A 179 13.75 -4.19 0.66
CA LEU A 179 14.54 -3.69 1.77
C LEU A 179 13.61 -3.24 2.91
N PRO A 180 13.68 -3.86 4.11
CA PRO A 180 12.98 -3.34 5.27
C PRO A 180 13.65 -2.04 5.74
N CYS A 181 12.87 -1.02 6.09
CA CYS A 181 13.41 0.29 6.49
C CYS A 181 12.45 1.10 7.38
N HIS A 182 12.97 2.13 8.05
CA HIS A 182 12.19 3.03 8.91
C HIS A 182 12.02 4.41 8.27
N SER A 183 13.02 4.84 7.50
CA SER A 183 12.98 6.08 6.74
C SER A 183 13.70 5.92 5.41
N LEU A 184 13.17 6.58 4.39
CA LEU A 184 13.78 6.62 3.09
C LEU A 184 13.51 7.96 2.39
N THR A 185 14.43 8.34 1.51
CA THR A 185 14.25 9.44 0.55
C THR A 185 14.47 8.90 -0.85
N ILE A 186 13.55 9.21 -1.77
CA ILE A 186 13.65 8.84 -3.19
C ILE A 186 13.70 10.12 -4.02
N HIS A 187 14.77 10.27 -4.77
CA HIS A 187 14.92 11.26 -5.84
C HIS A 187 14.91 10.54 -7.18
N THR A 188 14.25 11.08 -8.20
CA THR A 188 14.24 10.50 -9.55
C THR A 188 14.60 11.54 -10.60
N GLU A 189 15.19 11.07 -11.70
CA GLU A 189 15.46 11.84 -12.90
C GLU A 189 14.81 11.11 -14.10
N PRO A 190 13.78 11.70 -14.74
CA PRO A 190 13.14 12.97 -14.40
C PRO A 190 12.34 12.89 -13.08
N THR A 191 11.88 14.04 -12.58
CA THR A 191 10.91 14.11 -11.49
C THR A 191 9.65 13.31 -11.82
N MET A 192 9.21 12.46 -10.89
CA MET A 192 8.09 11.54 -11.09
C MET A 192 6.93 11.83 -10.13
N PRO A 193 5.67 11.75 -10.60
CA PRO A 193 4.52 11.72 -9.73
C PRO A 193 4.62 10.62 -8.67
N CYS A 194 4.05 10.89 -7.51
CA CYS A 194 3.96 9.99 -6.38
C CYS A 194 2.50 9.78 -5.98
N GLN A 195 2.24 8.66 -5.35
CA GLN A 195 0.93 8.33 -4.80
C GLN A 195 1.05 7.78 -3.39
N THR A 196 -0.03 7.93 -2.62
CA THR A 196 -0.23 7.23 -1.34
C THR A 196 -1.64 6.70 -1.26
N ASP A 197 -1.81 5.43 -0.88
CA ASP A 197 -3.10 4.75 -0.72
C ASP A 197 -4.05 4.86 -1.93
N GLY A 198 -3.49 5.09 -3.13
CA GLY A 198 -4.23 5.25 -4.39
C GLY A 198 -4.56 6.70 -4.76
N ASP A 199 -4.15 7.69 -3.96
CA ASP A 199 -4.33 9.12 -4.23
C ASP A 199 -3.01 9.79 -4.62
N ARG A 200 -3.07 10.84 -5.44
CA ARG A 200 -1.91 11.69 -5.76
C ARG A 200 -1.26 12.24 -4.47
N ALA A 201 0.06 12.26 -4.45
CA ALA A 201 0.85 12.74 -3.30
C ALA A 201 2.12 13.47 -3.76
N GLY A 202 1.95 14.53 -4.56
CA GLY A 202 3.04 15.33 -5.11
C GLY A 202 3.98 14.56 -6.05
N LYS A 203 5.25 15.00 -6.07
CA LYS A 203 6.30 14.46 -6.93
C LYS A 203 7.62 14.28 -6.16
N THR A 204 8.54 13.52 -6.73
CA THR A 204 9.90 13.36 -6.20
C THR A 204 10.67 14.71 -6.21
N PRO A 205 11.58 14.96 -5.25
CA PRO A 205 11.97 14.06 -4.17
C PRO A 205 10.90 13.88 -3.11
N ILE A 206 10.76 12.64 -2.62
CA ILE A 206 9.90 12.31 -1.49
C ILE A 206 10.73 11.78 -0.34
N THR A 207 10.31 12.09 0.88
CA THR A 207 10.85 11.47 2.11
C THR A 207 9.71 10.81 2.86
N CYS A 208 9.88 9.53 3.19
CA CYS A 208 8.97 8.75 3.99
C CYS A 208 9.58 8.41 5.34
N GLN A 209 8.76 8.49 6.38
CA GLN A 209 9.12 8.15 7.76
C GLN A 209 8.02 7.31 8.38
N LEU A 210 8.41 6.23 9.05
CA LEU A 210 7.50 5.43 9.83
C LEU A 210 7.16 6.13 11.15
N LYS A 211 5.87 6.13 11.50
CA LYS A 211 5.36 6.58 12.79
C LYS A 211 4.81 5.36 13.53
N PRO A 212 5.59 4.79 14.45
CA PRO A 212 5.26 3.51 15.05
C PRO A 212 4.02 3.61 15.93
N LYS A 213 3.11 2.66 15.75
CA LYS A 213 1.92 2.42 16.57
C LYS A 213 1.03 3.66 16.68
N ALA A 214 1.06 4.54 15.69
CA ALA A 214 0.39 5.85 15.76
C ALA A 214 -1.14 5.75 15.65
N LEU A 215 -1.66 4.72 15.00
CA LEU A 215 -3.09 4.52 14.80
C LEU A 215 -3.63 3.44 15.74
N ASN A 216 -4.75 3.71 16.43
CA ASN A 216 -5.54 2.66 17.07
C ASN A 216 -6.55 2.12 16.06
N LEU A 217 -6.52 0.82 15.84
CA LEU A 217 -7.35 0.14 14.86
C LEU A 217 -8.25 -0.89 15.53
N LEU A 218 -9.54 -0.84 15.22
CA LEU A 218 -10.47 -1.91 15.60
C LEU A 218 -10.35 -3.05 14.59
N VAL A 219 -9.89 -4.21 15.05
CA VAL A 219 -9.56 -5.37 14.23
C VAL A 219 -10.52 -6.52 14.57
N PRO A 220 -11.16 -7.13 13.57
CA PRO A 220 -12.04 -8.27 13.79
C PRO A 220 -11.24 -9.53 14.12
N SER A 221 -11.88 -10.53 14.73
CA SER A 221 -11.26 -11.85 14.97
C SER A 221 -10.96 -12.64 13.68
N THR A 222 -11.47 -12.19 12.53
CA THR A 222 -11.21 -12.77 11.21
C THR A 222 -9.90 -12.30 10.58
N ALA A 223 -9.20 -11.35 11.20
CA ALA A 223 -7.90 -10.90 10.70
C ALA A 223 -6.90 -12.07 10.71
N PRO A 224 -6.06 -12.22 9.66
CA PRO A 224 -5.07 -13.29 9.60
C PRO A 224 -4.12 -13.30 10.80
N ASP A 225 -3.74 -14.50 11.23
CA ASP A 225 -2.73 -14.66 12.27
C ASP A 225 -1.39 -14.03 11.86
N GLY A 226 -0.68 -13.53 12.87
CA GLY A 226 0.62 -12.88 12.71
C GLY A 226 0.58 -11.51 12.03
N LEU A 227 -0.59 -10.97 11.67
CA LEU A 227 -0.72 -9.62 11.08
C LEU A 227 -0.23 -8.51 12.03
N PHE A 228 -0.25 -8.79 13.34
CA PHE A 228 0.33 -7.95 14.38
C PHE A 228 1.27 -8.79 15.25
N MET A 229 2.37 -8.20 15.69
CA MET A 229 3.26 -8.73 16.72
C MET A 229 2.63 -8.67 18.11
N GLN A 230 1.98 -7.55 18.44
CA GLN A 230 1.44 -7.32 19.77
C GLN A 230 -0.03 -7.74 19.85
N PRO A 231 -0.46 -8.36 20.96
CA PRO A 231 -1.86 -8.72 21.14
C PRO A 231 -2.73 -7.47 21.27
N GLY A 232 -3.90 -7.49 20.62
CA GLY A 232 -4.87 -6.42 20.74
C GLY A 232 -5.50 -6.38 22.14
N THR A 233 -6.04 -5.23 22.51
CA THR A 233 -6.81 -5.02 23.76
C THR A 233 -8.31 -5.17 23.49
N PRO A 234 -9.09 -5.84 24.35
CA PRO A 234 -10.55 -5.89 24.16
C PRO A 234 -11.15 -4.48 24.07
N LEU A 235 -12.08 -4.26 23.15
CA LEU A 235 -12.70 -2.96 22.91
C LEU A 235 -13.30 -2.35 24.19
N THR A 236 -13.99 -3.16 24.99
CA THR A 236 -14.60 -2.74 26.26
C THR A 236 -13.56 -2.25 27.27
N LYS A 237 -12.39 -2.88 27.34
CA LYS A 237 -11.28 -2.46 28.21
C LYS A 237 -10.65 -1.16 27.71
N PHE A 238 -10.46 -1.04 26.40
CA PHE A 238 -9.90 0.18 25.79
C PHE A 238 -10.78 1.41 26.05
N ILE A 239 -12.11 1.28 25.91
CA ILE A 239 -13.07 2.37 26.18
C ILE A 239 -13.01 2.77 27.66
N LYS A 240 -13.08 1.81 28.59
CA LYS A 240 -13.01 2.08 30.05
C LYS A 240 -11.75 2.85 30.44
N ASN A 241 -10.60 2.50 29.86
CA ASN A 241 -9.35 3.18 30.14
C ASN A 241 -9.31 4.64 29.65
N ARG A 242 -10.15 5.02 28.69
CA ARG A 242 -10.25 6.39 28.16
C ARG A 242 -11.36 7.23 28.78
N SER A 243 -12.41 6.59 29.29
CA SER A 243 -13.52 7.27 29.97
C SER A 243 -13.25 7.57 31.46
N GLY A 244 -12.07 7.20 31.97
CA GLY A 244 -11.62 7.49 33.34
C GLY A 244 -11.00 8.89 33.50
N HIS A 245 -11.38 9.85 32.66
CA HIS A 245 -11.07 11.27 32.78
C HIS A 245 -12.38 12.05 32.86
#